data_AF-A0A9D1KPL3-F1
#
_entry.id   AF-A0A9D1KPL3-F1
#
_cell.length_a   1.000
_cell.length_b   1.000
_cell.length_c   1.000
_cell.angle_alpha   90.00
_cell.angle_beta   90.00
_cell.angle_gamma   90.00
#
_symmetry.space_group_name_H-M   'P 1'
#
loop_
_entity.id
_entity.type
_entity.pdbx_description
1 polymer ?
#
loop_
_entity_poly.entity_id
_entity_poly.type
_entity_poly.pdbx_seq_one_letter_code
_entity_poly.pdbx_strand_id
1 'polypeptide(L)'
;MLSFGMQSVIKDLLSGVFLLSEDQLGVGDWVMLEGGGSASGQVIEVGLRITRLRLTDGTVVAVRNGELLRVTNYSQGGPDQLPEAPEVGAT
;
A
#
# COMPACT_ATOMS: atom_id res chain seq x y z
N MET A 1 14.18 -28.87 -4.41
CA MET A 1 14.51 -27.44 -4.63
C MET A 1 13.39 -26.62 -5.30
N LEU A 2 12.19 -27.16 -5.53
CA LEU A 2 11.09 -26.43 -6.18
C LEU A 2 10.34 -25.43 -5.27
N SER A 3 10.59 -25.44 -3.95
CA SER A 3 9.79 -24.66 -2.99
C SER A 3 10.25 -23.22 -2.78
N PHE A 4 11.52 -22.88 -3.06
CA PHE A 4 12.06 -21.55 -2.72
C PHE A 4 11.60 -20.41 -3.65
N GLY A 5 11.21 -20.71 -4.89
CA GLY A 5 10.71 -19.70 -5.84
C GLY A 5 9.19 -19.49 -5.83
N MET A 6 8.43 -20.49 -5.38
CA MET A 6 6.96 -20.47 -5.42
C MET A 6 6.36 -19.77 -4.20
N GLN A 7 7.05 -19.82 -3.05
CA GLN A 7 6.60 -19.14 -1.82
C GLN A 7 6.45 -17.63 -2.01
N SER A 8 7.34 -16.98 -2.76
CA SER A 8 7.24 -15.55 -3.06
C SER A 8 6.07 -15.23 -4.00
N VAL A 9 5.84 -16.06 -5.01
CA VAL A 9 4.73 -15.87 -5.96
C VAL A 9 3.37 -16.03 -5.28
N ILE A 10 3.22 -17.04 -4.41
CA ILE A 10 1.98 -17.24 -3.65
C ILE A 10 1.74 -16.08 -2.69
N LYS A 11 2.79 -15.58 -2.04
CA LYS A 11 2.70 -14.40 -1.17
C LYS A 11 2.23 -13.18 -1.97
N ASP A 12 2.83 -12.91 -3.12
CA ASP A 12 2.44 -11.78 -3.97
C ASP A 12 0.96 -11.86 -4.40
N LEU A 13 0.50 -13.07 -4.75
CA LEU A 13 -0.88 -13.30 -5.17
C LEU A 13 -1.87 -13.10 -4.01
N LEU A 14 -1.61 -13.69 -2.85
CA LEU A 14 -2.50 -13.54 -1.68
C LEU A 14 -2.56 -12.08 -1.22
N SER A 15 -1.40 -11.42 -1.11
CA SER A 15 -1.33 -10.00 -0.75
C SER A 15 -2.11 -9.13 -1.75
N GLY A 16 -2.00 -9.38 -3.05
CA GLY A 16 -2.77 -8.65 -4.05
C GLY A 16 -4.27 -8.88 -3.97
N VAL A 17 -4.72 -10.10 -3.66
CA VAL A 17 -6.15 -10.38 -3.44
C VAL A 17 -6.68 -9.59 -2.24
N PHE A 18 -5.95 -9.54 -1.12
CA PHE A 18 -6.39 -8.75 0.05
C PHE A 18 -6.41 -7.25 -0.24
N LEU A 19 -5.41 -6.71 -0.93
CA LEU A 19 -5.38 -5.29 -1.32
C LEU A 19 -6.59 -4.89 -2.15
N LEU A 20 -6.98 -5.74 -3.11
CA LEU A 20 -8.15 -5.51 -3.96
C LEU A 20 -9.47 -5.77 -3.21
N SER A 21 -9.52 -6.79 -2.34
CA SER A 21 -10.74 -7.15 -1.61
C SER A 21 -11.08 -6.17 -0.51
N GLU A 22 -10.09 -5.51 0.09
CA GLU A 22 -10.27 -4.52 1.16
C GLU A 22 -10.27 -3.07 0.65
N ASP A 23 -10.15 -2.87 -0.68
CA ASP A 23 -10.10 -1.55 -1.32
C ASP A 23 -9.08 -0.59 -0.68
N GLN A 24 -7.92 -1.13 -0.26
CA GLN A 24 -6.89 -0.32 0.41
C GLN A 24 -6.17 0.64 -0.53
N LEU A 25 -6.20 0.35 -1.84
CA LEU A 25 -5.50 1.09 -2.89
C LEU A 25 -6.44 1.36 -4.05
N GLY A 26 -6.83 2.63 -4.23
CA GLY A 26 -7.55 3.10 -5.40
C GLY A 26 -6.62 3.67 -6.47
N VAL A 27 -6.96 3.49 -7.75
CA VAL A 27 -6.27 4.21 -8.84
C VAL A 27 -6.56 5.71 -8.71
N GLY A 28 -5.50 6.51 -8.71
CA GLY A 28 -5.56 7.95 -8.49
C GLY A 28 -5.19 8.38 -7.07
N ASP A 29 -5.15 7.46 -6.11
CA ASP A 29 -4.79 7.76 -4.72
C ASP A 29 -3.31 8.09 -4.59
N TRP A 30 -2.99 9.00 -3.66
CA TRP A 30 -1.61 9.23 -3.26
C TRP A 30 -1.26 8.32 -2.09
N VAL A 31 -0.26 7.47 -2.26
CA VAL A 31 0.09 6.44 -1.27
C VAL A 31 1.59 6.36 -1.04
N MET A 32 1.96 5.93 0.16
CA MET A 32 3.33 5.49 0.48
C MET A 32 3.33 4.00 0.76
N LEU A 33 4.12 3.27 -0.01
CA LEU A 33 4.32 1.83 0.10
C LEU A 33 5.67 1.56 0.75
N GLU A 34 5.68 0.74 1.80
CA GLU A 34 6.89 0.35 2.53
C GLU A 34 7.02 -1.18 2.64
N GLY A 35 8.26 -1.67 2.56
CA GLY A 35 8.59 -3.08 2.74
C GLY A 35 9.96 -3.42 2.17
N GLY A 36 10.01 -4.12 1.02
CA GLY A 36 11.26 -4.40 0.28
C GLY A 36 11.99 -3.17 -0.27
N GLY A 37 11.38 -2.00 -0.11
CA GLY A 37 11.87 -0.66 -0.41
C GLY A 37 10.81 0.35 0.05
N SER A 38 11.02 1.64 -0.24
CA SER A 38 10.03 2.69 0.03
C SER A 38 9.76 3.45 -1.25
N ALA A 39 8.49 3.56 -1.61
CA ALA A 39 8.03 4.30 -2.77
C ALA A 39 6.80 5.12 -2.41
N SER A 40 6.80 6.40 -2.78
CA SER A 40 5.68 7.32 -2.57
C SER A 40 5.27 7.93 -3.90
N GLY A 41 3.98 7.91 -4.21
CA GLY A 41 3.47 8.39 -5.47
C GLY A 41 2.00 8.13 -5.67
N GLN A 42 1.50 8.53 -6.83
CA GLN A 42 0.13 8.27 -7.24
C GLN A 42 -0.03 6.85 -7.78
N VAL A 43 -1.03 6.13 -7.30
CA VAL A 43 -1.39 4.82 -7.84
C VAL A 43 -1.94 5.00 -9.26
N ILE A 44 -1.30 4.36 -10.24
CA ILE A 44 -1.76 4.36 -11.62
C ILE A 44 -2.42 3.04 -12.02
N GLU A 45 -2.07 1.95 -11.34
CA GLU A 45 -2.61 0.62 -11.59
C GLU A 45 -2.40 -0.27 -10.37
N VAL A 46 -3.45 -0.98 -9.98
CA VAL A 46 -3.39 -2.03 -8.95
C VAL A 46 -3.65 -3.36 -9.64
N GLY A 47 -2.59 -4.15 -9.78
CA GLY A 47 -2.67 -5.50 -10.33
C GLY A 47 -2.69 -6.56 -9.23
N LEU A 48 -3.00 -7.79 -9.63
CA LEU A 48 -3.05 -8.94 -8.74
C LEU A 48 -1.70 -9.29 -8.08
N ARG A 49 -0.57 -8.97 -8.74
CA ARG A 49 0.78 -9.27 -8.24
C ARG A 49 1.64 -8.03 -8.02
N ILE A 50 1.38 -6.99 -8.79
CA ILE A 50 2.20 -5.79 -8.86
C ILE A 50 1.29 -4.56 -8.81
N THR A 51 1.69 -3.58 -8.03
CA THR A 51 1.10 -2.24 -7.99
C THR A 51 2.06 -1.25 -8.63
N ARG A 52 1.56 -0.34 -9.47
CA ARG A 52 2.38 0.69 -10.12
C ARG A 52 2.08 2.06 -9.53
N LEU A 53 3.15 2.77 -9.20
CA LEU A 53 3.09 4.16 -8.73
C LEU A 53 3.79 5.09 -9.71
N ARG A 54 3.23 6.29 -9.89
CA ARG A 54 3.88 7.42 -10.54
C ARG A 54 4.39 8.37 -9.46
N LEU A 55 5.70 8.57 -9.42
CA LEU A 55 6.36 9.53 -8.53
C LEU A 55 6.16 10.97 -9.02
N THR A 56 6.48 11.92 -8.16
CA THR A 56 6.38 13.37 -8.45
C THR A 56 7.29 13.82 -9.60
N ASP A 57 8.39 13.11 -9.86
CA ASP A 57 9.30 13.35 -10.99
C ASP A 57 8.80 12.73 -12.31
N GLY A 58 7.65 12.06 -12.28
CA GLY A 58 7.07 11.35 -13.43
C GLY A 58 7.56 9.92 -13.62
N THR A 59 8.53 9.46 -12.82
CA THR A 59 9.03 8.08 -12.85
C THR A 59 7.95 7.10 -12.44
N VAL A 60 7.84 5.98 -13.16
CA VAL A 60 6.91 4.90 -12.81
C VAL A 60 7.68 3.76 -12.15
N VAL A 61 7.30 3.41 -10.93
CA VAL A 61 7.85 2.28 -10.18
C VAL A 61 6.83 1.17 -10.06
N ALA A 62 7.30 -0.07 -10.16
CA ALA A 62 6.49 -1.28 -10.00
C ALA A 62 6.88 -1.98 -8.70
N VAL A 63 5.92 -2.17 -7.81
CA VAL A 63 6.11 -2.76 -6.49
C VAL A 63 5.39 -4.11 -6.43
N ARG A 64 6.07 -5.15 -5.94
CA ARG A 64 5.45 -6.47 -5.75
C ARG A 64 4.57 -6.47 -4.51
N ASN A 65 3.35 -6.96 -4.65
CA ASN A 65 2.36 -6.92 -3.57
C ASN A 65 2.82 -7.73 -2.34
N GLY A 66 3.56 -8.83 -2.52
CA GLY A 66 4.04 -9.67 -1.42
C GLY A 66 5.27 -9.10 -0.71
N GLU A 67 5.85 -8.02 -1.20
CA GLU A 67 6.89 -7.24 -0.53
C GLU A 67 6.35 -6.03 0.22
N LEU A 68 5.04 -5.76 0.11
CA LEU A 68 4.38 -4.71 0.88
C LEU A 68 4.21 -5.16 2.33
N LEU A 69 4.79 -4.39 3.25
CA LEU A 69 4.62 -4.57 4.69
C LEU A 69 3.65 -3.53 5.26
N ARG A 70 3.65 -2.32 4.71
CA ARG A 70 2.76 -1.24 5.13
C ARG A 70 2.34 -0.39 3.92
N VAL A 71 1.05 -0.05 3.90
CA VAL A 71 0.43 0.86 2.94
C VAL A 71 -0.13 2.04 3.71
N THR A 72 0.30 3.25 3.35
CA THR A 72 -0.26 4.49 3.88
C THR A 72 -0.98 5.20 2.75
N ASN A 73 -2.31 5.23 2.80
CA ASN A 73 -3.12 5.94 1.83
C ASN A 73 -3.47 7.34 2.35
N TYR A 74 -2.94 8.39 1.70
CA TYR A 74 -3.18 9.78 2.09
C TYR A 74 -4.51 10.32 1.56
N SER A 75 -5.15 9.60 0.63
CA SER A 75 -6.41 10.00 0.00
C SER A 75 -7.64 9.47 0.73
N GLN A 76 -7.50 8.40 1.52
CA GLN A 76 -8.61 7.80 2.29
C GLN A 76 -8.76 8.35 3.72
N GLY A 77 -7.80 9.11 4.24
CA GLY A 77 -7.89 9.78 5.53
C GLY A 77 -8.49 11.18 5.40
N GLY A 78 -9.77 11.33 5.69
CA GLY A 78 -10.39 12.66 5.84
C GLY A 78 -9.73 13.47 6.98
N PRO A 79 -9.95 14.80 7.05
CA PRO A 79 -9.30 15.71 8.02
C PRO A 79 -9.63 15.44 9.51
N ASP A 80 -10.35 14.36 9.84
CA ASP A 80 -11.04 14.17 11.12
C ASP A 80 -10.44 13.05 11.99
N GLN A 81 -9.17 12.71 11.80
CA GLN A 81 -8.48 11.73 12.64
C GLN A 81 -7.17 12.29 13.21
N LEU A 82 -7.29 13.43 13.89
CA LEU A 82 -6.43 13.67 15.04
C LEU A 82 -6.91 12.71 16.14
N PRO A 83 -6.03 11.95 16.81
CA PRO A 83 -6.45 11.28 18.05
C PRO A 83 -6.96 12.39 18.96
N GLU A 84 -8.25 12.39 19.31
CA GLU A 84 -8.77 13.21 20.39
C GLU A 84 -7.80 12.98 21.56
N ALA A 85 -7.08 14.04 21.95
CA ALA A 85 -6.26 13.98 23.15
C ALA A 85 -7.19 13.44 24.25
N PRO A 86 -6.76 12.45 25.05
CA PRO A 86 -7.61 11.97 26.13
C PRO A 86 -8.03 13.21 26.91
N GLU A 87 -9.33 13.49 26.93
CA GLU A 87 -9.88 14.53 27.78
C GLU A 87 -9.54 14.09 29.20
N VAL A 88 -8.38 14.55 29.68
CA VAL A 88 -7.99 14.47 31.07
C VAL A 88 -9.06 15.27 31.79
N GLY A 89 -10.06 14.53 32.26
CA GLY A 89 -11.17 15.03 33.02
C GLY A 89 -10.62 16.01 34.03
N ALA A 90 -10.95 17.28 33.81
CA ALA A 90 -11.02 18.20 34.90
C ALA A 90 -12.03 17.63 35.90
N THR A 91 -11.70 17.77 37.18
CA THR A 91 -12.42 17.36 38.40
C THR A 91 -12.41 15.89 38.79
#